data_AF-A0A3M7EFF4-F1
#
_entry.id   AF-A0A3M7EFF4-F1
#
_cell.length_a   1.000
_cell.length_b   1.000
_cell.length_c   1.000
_cell.angle_alpha   90.00
_cell.angle_beta   90.00
_cell.angle_gamma   90.00
#
_symmetry.space_group_name_H-M   'P 1'
#
loop_
_entity.id
_entity.type
_entity.pdbx_description
1 polymer ?
#
loop_
_entity_poly.entity_id
_entity_poly.type
_entity_poly.pdbx_seq_one_letter_code
_entity_poly.pdbx_strand_id
1 'polypeptide(L)'
;MVESNIARSQGAGLTTASTGFIQLGIFQQALRAAINETPNSTQKSEWSAYLRNGITSSASSFLNASLNVELPLDRFSLGTSYFLQSEDEDDDTLNRAIEALEQSAVLQPRNDNGGLWYYNNVNHLSAYHNLSYLDGMFSYAPFAVLASNYASPNNTDLRLALGAENAWQQIELLADICQKPSGLLVHGYDPSFAHKWARSSKNGAI
;
A
#
# COMPACT_ATOMS: atom_id res chain seq x y z
N MET A 1 19.65 -3.06 14.42
CA MET A 1 18.32 -3.42 13.88
C MET A 1 18.42 -3.87 12.43
N VAL A 2 18.86 -3.03 11.48
CA VAL A 2 19.02 -3.40 10.05
C VAL A 2 19.82 -4.70 9.87
N GLU A 3 21.05 -4.73 10.37
CA GLU A 3 21.93 -5.92 10.26
C GLU A 3 21.30 -7.17 10.86
N SER A 4 20.57 -7.04 11.97
CA SER A 4 19.90 -8.17 12.62
C SER A 4 18.72 -8.72 11.81
N ASN A 5 18.01 -7.86 11.08
CA ASN A 5 16.93 -8.28 10.18
C ASN A 5 17.50 -8.95 8.93
N ILE A 6 18.55 -8.35 8.33
CA ILE A 6 19.26 -8.90 7.17
C ILE A 6 19.85 -10.27 7.49
N ALA A 7 20.53 -10.42 8.63
CA ALA A 7 21.11 -11.69 9.08
C ALA A 7 20.08 -12.81 9.31
N ARG A 8 18.80 -12.45 9.51
CA ARG A 8 17.68 -13.41 9.63
C ARG A 8 16.87 -13.55 8.34
N SER A 9 17.34 -12.97 7.24
CA SER A 9 16.65 -12.94 5.96
C SER A 9 15.24 -12.32 6.03
N GLN A 10 15.00 -11.42 6.99
CA GLN A 10 13.72 -10.74 7.14
C GLN A 10 13.60 -9.62 6.10
N GLY A 11 12.54 -9.67 5.30
CA GLY A 11 12.33 -8.71 4.21
C GLY A 11 13.06 -9.05 2.90
N ALA A 12 13.64 -10.25 2.80
CA ALA A 12 14.36 -10.73 1.61
C ALA A 12 13.44 -11.13 0.43
N GLY A 13 12.11 -11.08 0.59
CA GLY A 13 11.15 -11.49 -0.42
C GLY A 13 9.72 -11.43 0.10
N LEU A 14 8.79 -11.99 -0.68
CA LEU A 14 7.37 -11.95 -0.36
C LEU A 14 7.02 -12.74 0.90
N THR A 15 6.14 -12.12 1.67
CA THR A 15 5.38 -12.75 2.75
C THR A 15 4.15 -13.47 2.21
N THR A 16 3.73 -14.53 2.89
CA THR A 16 2.46 -15.22 2.61
C THR A 16 1.27 -14.64 3.37
N ALA A 17 1.51 -13.75 4.33
CA ALA A 17 0.46 -13.09 5.11
C ALA A 17 0.01 -11.80 4.42
N SER A 18 -1.31 -11.57 4.31
CA SER A 18 -1.87 -10.37 3.67
C SER A 18 -1.43 -9.06 4.34
N THR A 19 -1.33 -9.02 5.68
CA THR A 19 -0.77 -7.89 6.44
C THR A 19 0.75 -7.78 6.35
N GLY A 20 1.42 -8.73 5.71
CA GLY A 20 2.86 -8.68 5.56
C GLY A 20 3.31 -7.70 4.47
N PHE A 21 2.44 -7.28 3.54
CA PHE A 21 2.83 -6.34 2.48
C PHE A 21 3.22 -4.97 3.06
N ILE A 22 2.42 -4.42 3.99
CA ILE A 22 2.73 -3.15 4.66
C ILE A 22 4.00 -3.29 5.53
N GLN A 23 4.18 -4.42 6.22
CA GLN A 23 5.39 -4.68 7.01
C GLN A 23 6.65 -4.72 6.13
N LEU A 24 6.56 -5.38 4.97
CA LEU A 24 7.65 -5.48 4.03
C LEU A 24 7.96 -4.11 3.41
N GLY A 25 6.96 -3.33 3.01
CA GLY A 25 7.18 -1.99 2.49
C GLY A 25 7.74 -1.01 3.53
N ILE A 26 7.28 -1.07 4.79
CA ILE A 26 7.90 -0.30 5.90
C ILE A 26 9.38 -0.67 6.05
N PHE A 27 9.69 -1.97 6.03
CA PHE A 27 11.09 -2.42 6.12
C PHE A 27 11.93 -1.91 4.94
N GLN A 28 11.42 -1.99 3.70
CA GLN A 28 12.09 -1.50 2.51
C GLN A 28 12.31 0.02 2.56
N GLN A 29 11.32 0.79 3.00
CA GLN A 29 11.44 2.23 3.19
C GLN A 29 12.49 2.57 4.26
N ALA A 30 12.47 1.88 5.40
CA ALA A 30 13.45 2.08 6.47
C ALA A 30 14.87 1.68 6.03
N LEU A 31 15.01 0.61 5.25
CA LEU A 31 16.30 0.18 4.70
C LEU A 31 16.85 1.19 3.70
N ARG A 32 16.00 1.73 2.81
CA ARG A 32 16.39 2.81 1.87
C ARG A 32 16.86 4.05 2.63
N ALA A 33 16.19 4.44 3.71
CA ALA A 33 16.65 5.54 4.57
C ALA A 33 18.00 5.22 5.23
N ALA A 34 18.20 4.02 5.76
CA ALA A 34 19.46 3.61 6.37
C ALA A 34 20.63 3.59 5.36
N ILE A 35 20.38 3.14 4.12
CA ILE A 35 21.33 3.19 3.02
C ILE A 35 21.76 4.64 2.74
N ASN A 36 20.83 5.59 2.74
CA ASN A 36 21.15 7.00 2.47
C ASN A 36 22.03 7.61 3.57
N GLU A 37 21.76 7.25 4.83
CA GLU A 37 22.46 7.81 6.00
C GLU A 37 23.82 7.17 6.29
N THR A 38 24.06 5.92 5.88
CA THR A 38 25.31 5.24 6.24
C THR A 38 26.52 5.81 5.48
N PRO A 39 27.61 6.20 6.18
CA PRO A 39 28.86 6.61 5.53
C PRO A 39 29.74 5.41 5.14
N ASN A 40 29.41 4.20 5.59
CA ASN A 40 30.19 3.00 5.32
C ASN A 40 29.82 2.44 3.93
N SER A 41 30.78 2.48 2.99
CA SER A 41 30.56 2.05 1.61
C SER A 41 30.26 0.56 1.47
N THR A 42 30.85 -0.30 2.31
CA THR A 42 30.57 -1.74 2.33
C THR A 42 29.12 -1.99 2.75
N GLN A 43 28.69 -1.41 3.88
CA GLN A 43 27.30 -1.53 4.33
C GLN A 43 26.32 -0.96 3.32
N LYS A 44 26.63 0.20 2.73
CA LYS A 44 25.82 0.80 1.66
C LYS A 44 25.63 -0.17 0.51
N SER A 45 26.70 -0.80 0.02
CA SER A 45 26.63 -1.77 -1.07
C SER A 45 25.83 -3.03 -0.70
N GLU A 46 26.07 -3.61 0.47
CA GLU A 46 25.40 -4.83 0.93
C GLU A 46 23.91 -4.61 1.15
N TRP A 47 23.54 -3.52 1.81
CA TRP A 47 22.15 -3.16 2.09
C TRP A 47 21.40 -2.82 0.81
N SER A 48 22.03 -2.10 -0.14
CA SER A 48 21.42 -1.84 -1.45
C SER A 48 21.16 -3.12 -2.23
N ALA A 49 22.11 -4.06 -2.25
CA ALA A 49 21.92 -5.36 -2.89
C ALA A 49 20.78 -6.16 -2.22
N TYR A 50 20.70 -6.13 -0.89
CA TYR A 50 19.63 -6.79 -0.15
C TYR A 50 18.25 -6.18 -0.46
N LEU A 51 18.15 -4.85 -0.45
CA LEU A 51 16.93 -4.12 -0.79
C LEU A 51 16.46 -4.46 -2.21
N ARG A 52 17.36 -4.35 -3.18
CA ARG A 52 17.11 -4.66 -4.59
C ARG A 52 16.58 -6.08 -4.75
N ASN A 53 17.25 -7.07 -4.17
CA ASN A 53 16.83 -8.48 -4.24
C ASN A 53 15.44 -8.69 -3.63
N GLY A 54 15.15 -8.06 -2.49
CA GLY A 54 13.83 -8.13 -1.86
C GLY A 54 12.73 -7.53 -2.74
N ILE A 55 13.01 -6.42 -3.42
CA ILE A 55 12.07 -5.75 -4.34
C ILE A 55 11.84 -6.59 -5.60
N THR A 56 12.90 -6.91 -6.35
CA THR A 56 12.77 -7.56 -7.66
C THR A 56 12.21 -8.98 -7.54
N SER A 57 12.54 -9.73 -6.48
CA SER A 57 11.97 -11.05 -6.23
C SER A 57 10.45 -11.02 -5.99
N SER A 58 9.91 -9.91 -5.48
CA SER A 58 8.49 -9.75 -5.19
C SER A 58 7.64 -9.26 -6.37
N ALA A 59 8.23 -8.56 -7.33
CA ALA A 59 7.51 -7.92 -8.44
C ALA A 59 6.65 -8.90 -9.26
N SER A 60 7.18 -10.11 -9.54
CA SER A 60 6.49 -11.13 -10.34
C SER A 60 5.12 -11.55 -9.81
N SER A 61 4.85 -11.37 -8.52
CA SER A 61 3.56 -11.72 -7.91
C SER A 61 2.47 -10.68 -8.11
N PHE A 62 2.82 -9.50 -8.63
CA PHE A 62 1.90 -8.37 -8.84
C PHE A 62 1.62 -8.09 -10.31
N LEU A 63 1.93 -9.02 -11.23
CA LEU A 63 1.76 -8.82 -12.67
C LEU A 63 0.30 -8.84 -13.16
N ASN A 64 -0.68 -9.09 -12.28
CA ASN A 64 -2.09 -9.21 -12.66
C ASN A 64 -2.97 -8.24 -11.86
N ALA A 65 -3.44 -7.19 -12.52
CA ALA A 65 -4.27 -6.15 -11.92
C ALA A 65 -5.55 -6.70 -11.25
N SER A 66 -6.26 -7.63 -11.91
CA SER A 66 -7.50 -8.20 -11.39
C SER A 66 -7.27 -9.02 -10.12
N LEU A 67 -6.17 -9.77 -10.04
CA LEU A 67 -5.80 -10.49 -8.82
C LEU A 67 -5.32 -9.52 -7.72
N ASN A 68 -4.60 -8.46 -8.09
CA ASN A 68 -4.13 -7.46 -7.15
C ASN A 68 -5.28 -6.71 -6.45
N VAL A 69 -6.43 -6.52 -7.11
CA VAL A 69 -7.62 -5.89 -6.51
C VAL A 69 -8.12 -6.68 -5.31
N GLU A 70 -7.95 -8.00 -5.32
CA GLU A 70 -8.41 -8.87 -4.24
C GLU A 70 -7.55 -8.75 -2.98
N LEU A 71 -6.35 -8.15 -3.07
CA LEU A 71 -5.39 -7.97 -1.96
C LEU A 71 -5.73 -6.72 -1.13
N PRO A 72 -5.23 -6.60 0.12
CA PRO A 72 -5.40 -5.37 0.88
C PRO A 72 -4.69 -4.19 0.20
N LEU A 73 -5.10 -2.97 0.54
CA LEU A 73 -4.41 -1.73 0.14
C LEU A 73 -2.93 -1.74 0.54
N ASP A 74 -2.55 -2.56 1.53
CA ASP A 74 -1.16 -2.81 1.95
C ASP A 74 -0.21 -3.15 0.80
N ARG A 75 -0.71 -3.77 -0.29
CA ARG A 75 0.10 -4.06 -1.48
C ARG A 75 0.78 -2.82 -2.06
N PHE A 76 0.18 -1.64 -1.91
CA PHE A 76 0.69 -0.38 -2.45
C PHE A 76 1.95 0.11 -1.74
N SER A 77 2.22 -0.38 -0.53
CA SER A 77 3.52 -0.16 0.12
C SER A 77 4.66 -0.78 -0.71
N LEU A 78 4.43 -1.94 -1.34
CA LEU A 78 5.41 -2.54 -2.25
C LEU A 78 5.47 -1.80 -3.59
N GLY A 79 4.32 -1.37 -4.11
CA GLY A 79 4.27 -0.54 -5.32
C GLY A 79 5.12 0.74 -5.20
N THR A 80 5.09 1.39 -4.04
CA THR A 80 5.96 2.53 -3.74
C THR A 80 7.44 2.15 -3.83
N SER A 81 7.84 1.04 -3.22
CA SER A 81 9.22 0.53 -3.31
C SER A 81 9.61 0.17 -4.74
N TYR A 82 8.67 -0.31 -5.57
CA TYR A 82 8.93 -0.65 -6.96
C TYR A 82 9.22 0.60 -7.79
N PHE A 83 8.39 1.64 -7.67
CA PHE A 83 8.64 2.93 -8.33
C PHE A 83 10.01 3.51 -7.99
N LEU A 84 10.33 3.57 -6.70
CA LEU A 84 11.62 4.08 -6.23
C LEU A 84 12.81 3.24 -6.68
N GLN A 85 12.60 1.95 -6.97
CA GLN A 85 13.64 1.08 -7.51
C GLN A 85 13.78 1.24 -9.03
N SER A 86 12.67 1.43 -9.77
CA SER A 86 12.70 1.65 -11.23
C SER A 86 13.37 2.96 -11.65
N GLU A 87 13.50 3.93 -10.74
CA GLU A 87 14.29 5.14 -10.99
C GLU A 87 15.79 4.83 -11.12
N ASP A 88 16.27 3.78 -10.43
CA ASP A 88 17.68 3.38 -10.41
C ASP A 88 18.00 2.35 -11.51
N GLU A 89 17.00 1.65 -12.04
CA GLU A 89 17.16 0.57 -13.01
C GLU A 89 15.95 0.33 -13.91
N ASP A 90 16.21 -0.03 -15.17
CA ASP A 90 15.16 -0.46 -16.09
C ASP A 90 14.98 -1.98 -16.00
N ASP A 91 13.92 -2.41 -15.30
CA ASP A 91 13.53 -3.82 -15.13
C ASP A 91 12.09 -4.02 -15.64
N ASP A 92 11.93 -4.80 -16.72
CA ASP A 92 10.63 -5.07 -17.36
C ASP A 92 9.61 -5.69 -16.39
N THR A 93 10.05 -6.60 -15.51
CA THR A 93 9.14 -7.24 -14.56
C THR A 93 8.67 -6.23 -13.51
N LEU A 94 9.56 -5.36 -13.06
CA LEU A 94 9.24 -4.29 -12.12
C LEU A 94 8.27 -3.28 -12.72
N ASN A 95 8.53 -2.81 -13.95
CA ASN A 95 7.68 -1.87 -14.66
C ASN A 95 6.27 -2.44 -14.90
N ARG A 96 6.18 -3.70 -15.32
CA ARG A 96 4.88 -4.37 -15.51
C ARG A 96 4.13 -4.61 -14.21
N ALA A 97 4.85 -4.85 -13.10
CA ALA A 97 4.23 -4.96 -11.79
C ALA A 97 3.68 -3.60 -11.32
N ILE A 98 4.39 -2.51 -11.57
CA ILE A 98 3.93 -1.14 -11.32
C ILE A 98 2.64 -0.87 -12.10
N GLU A 99 2.63 -1.11 -13.42
CA GLU A 99 1.44 -0.90 -14.25
C GLU A 99 0.25 -1.69 -13.74
N ALA A 100 0.44 -2.97 -13.40
CA ALA A 100 -0.62 -3.81 -12.87
C ALA A 100 -1.12 -3.35 -11.48
N LEU A 101 -0.25 -2.77 -10.64
CA LEU A 101 -0.66 -2.15 -9.37
C LEU A 101 -1.47 -0.87 -9.59
N GLU A 102 -1.05 0.00 -10.51
CA GLU A 102 -1.80 1.20 -10.88
C GLU A 102 -3.21 0.85 -11.39
N GLN A 103 -3.32 -0.13 -12.29
CA GLN A 103 -4.62 -0.61 -12.77
C GLN A 103 -5.45 -1.23 -11.65
N SER A 104 -4.82 -1.91 -10.69
CA SER A 104 -5.53 -2.43 -9.52
C SER A 104 -6.08 -1.34 -8.61
N ALA A 105 -5.50 -0.14 -8.61
CA ALA A 105 -6.02 1.01 -7.86
C ALA A 105 -7.30 1.56 -8.51
N VAL A 106 -7.34 1.61 -9.84
CA VAL A 106 -8.54 1.98 -10.61
C VAL A 106 -9.69 1.02 -10.34
N LEU A 107 -9.38 -0.28 -10.33
CA LEU A 107 -10.34 -1.35 -10.12
C LEU A 107 -10.71 -1.57 -8.64
N GLN A 108 -10.05 -0.87 -7.70
CA GLN A 108 -10.31 -1.05 -6.27
C GLN A 108 -11.75 -0.62 -5.94
N PRO A 109 -12.56 -1.51 -5.34
CA PRO A 109 -13.94 -1.17 -5.01
C PRO A 109 -14.01 -0.03 -3.98
N ARG A 110 -15.09 0.74 -4.06
CA ARG A 110 -15.40 1.82 -3.15
C ARG A 110 -16.77 1.59 -2.52
N ASN A 111 -16.93 2.04 -1.28
CA ASN A 111 -18.21 2.05 -0.60
C ASN A 111 -19.06 3.26 -1.02
N ASP A 112 -20.31 3.31 -0.54
CA ASP A 112 -21.26 4.37 -0.90
C ASP A 112 -20.81 5.79 -0.47
N ASN A 113 -19.86 5.88 0.47
CA ASN A 113 -19.24 7.17 0.85
C ASN A 113 -18.06 7.54 -0.08
N GLY A 114 -17.76 6.74 -1.10
CA GLY A 114 -16.60 6.90 -1.99
C GLY A 114 -15.27 6.40 -1.42
N GLY A 115 -15.30 5.78 -0.23
CA GLY A 115 -14.10 5.27 0.46
C GLY A 115 -13.62 3.95 -0.15
N LEU A 116 -12.33 3.84 -0.42
CA LEU A 116 -11.70 2.62 -0.90
C LEU A 116 -11.93 1.49 0.10
N TRP A 117 -12.30 0.33 -0.40
CA TRP A 117 -12.32 -0.87 0.42
C TRP A 117 -10.88 -1.21 0.79
N TYR A 118 -10.64 -1.45 2.08
CA TYR A 118 -9.33 -1.82 2.58
C TYR A 118 -8.86 -3.15 2.00
N TYR A 119 -9.75 -4.15 1.90
CA TYR A 119 -9.40 -5.48 1.44
C TYR A 119 -10.60 -6.14 0.75
N ASN A 120 -10.53 -6.31 -0.57
CA ASN A 120 -11.55 -7.02 -1.34
C ASN A 120 -11.30 -8.54 -1.32
N ASN A 121 -11.29 -9.13 -0.13
CA ASN A 121 -10.99 -10.55 0.03
C ASN A 121 -12.13 -11.42 -0.50
N VAL A 122 -12.06 -11.83 -1.77
CA VAL A 122 -13.10 -12.64 -2.43
C VAL A 122 -13.30 -14.02 -1.78
N ASN A 123 -12.30 -14.52 -1.05
CA ASN A 123 -12.37 -15.80 -0.34
C ASN A 123 -13.04 -15.65 1.04
N HIS A 124 -13.08 -14.44 1.60
CA HIS A 124 -13.64 -14.14 2.91
C HIS A 124 -14.35 -12.78 2.94
N LEU A 125 -15.32 -12.60 2.03
CA LEU A 125 -16.00 -11.32 1.85
C LEU A 125 -16.59 -10.79 3.17
N SER A 126 -17.20 -11.64 3.99
CA SER A 126 -17.84 -11.20 5.25
C SER A 126 -16.91 -10.55 6.27
N ALA A 127 -15.59 -10.67 6.15
CA ALA A 127 -14.64 -10.08 7.08
C ALA A 127 -14.24 -8.63 6.73
N TYR A 128 -14.25 -8.27 5.44
CA TYR A 128 -13.72 -6.98 4.96
C TYR A 128 -14.61 -6.28 3.92
N HIS A 129 -15.76 -6.86 3.59
CA HIS A 129 -16.68 -6.29 2.63
C HIS A 129 -17.10 -4.89 3.05
N ASN A 130 -16.96 -3.94 2.12
CA ASN A 130 -17.38 -2.55 2.28
C ASN A 130 -16.61 -1.70 3.30
N LEU A 131 -15.53 -2.23 3.89
CA LEU A 131 -14.80 -1.56 4.98
C LEU A 131 -13.70 -0.64 4.48
N SER A 132 -13.54 0.53 5.11
CA SER A 132 -12.39 1.41 4.93
C SER A 132 -11.61 1.54 6.23
N TYR A 133 -10.27 1.45 6.15
CA TYR A 133 -9.35 1.49 7.29
C TYR A 133 -8.22 2.50 7.08
N LEU A 134 -7.76 3.09 8.19
CA LEU A 134 -6.64 4.03 8.24
C LEU A 134 -5.34 3.41 7.72
N ASP A 135 -5.07 2.13 8.02
CA ASP A 135 -3.84 1.42 7.66
C ASP A 135 -3.60 1.43 6.14
N GLY A 136 -4.69 1.29 5.39
CA GLY A 136 -4.65 1.35 3.94
C GLY A 136 -4.08 2.67 3.41
N MET A 137 -4.26 3.78 4.13
CA MET A 137 -3.77 5.10 3.70
C MET A 137 -2.26 5.26 3.86
N PHE A 138 -1.64 4.54 4.80
CA PHE A 138 -0.17 4.50 4.87
C PHE A 138 0.42 3.94 3.56
N SER A 139 -0.24 2.93 2.98
CA SER A 139 0.22 2.26 1.76
C SER A 139 -0.23 2.95 0.49
N TYR A 140 -1.53 3.27 0.41
CA TYR A 140 -2.16 3.79 -0.79
C TYR A 140 -1.79 5.24 -1.09
N ALA A 141 -1.80 6.14 -0.09
CA ALA A 141 -1.62 7.57 -0.36
C ALA A 141 -0.22 7.90 -0.93
N PRO A 142 0.90 7.38 -0.39
CA PRO A 142 2.22 7.60 -0.99
C PRO A 142 2.33 7.04 -2.41
N PHE A 143 1.80 5.83 -2.63
CA PHE A 143 1.77 5.20 -3.94
C PHE A 143 0.99 6.04 -4.95
N ALA A 144 -0.21 6.49 -4.58
CA ALA A 144 -1.07 7.29 -5.45
C ALA A 144 -0.40 8.59 -5.89
N VAL A 145 0.27 9.28 -4.96
CA VAL A 145 1.02 10.51 -5.27
C VAL A 145 2.18 10.20 -6.21
N LEU A 146 3.00 9.18 -5.91
CA LEU A 146 4.15 8.83 -6.75
C LEU A 146 3.71 8.38 -8.15
N ALA A 147 2.76 7.45 -8.25
CA ALA A 147 2.26 6.93 -9.52
C ALA A 147 1.74 8.03 -10.44
N SER A 148 1.08 9.05 -9.88
CA SER A 148 0.56 10.17 -10.68
C SER A 148 1.64 11.01 -11.37
N ASN A 149 2.88 11.00 -10.88
CA ASN A 149 3.99 11.68 -11.55
C ASN A 149 4.46 10.94 -12.81
N TYR A 150 4.16 9.64 -12.92
CA TYR A 150 4.54 8.78 -14.04
C TYR A 150 3.35 8.43 -14.96
N ALA A 151 2.13 8.65 -14.49
CA ALA A 151 0.92 8.38 -15.26
C ALA A 151 0.84 9.22 -16.53
N SER A 152 0.45 8.59 -17.64
CA SER A 152 0.16 9.30 -18.88
C SER A 152 -0.99 10.29 -18.68
N PRO A 153 -0.85 11.56 -19.10
CA PRO A 153 -1.87 12.60 -18.89
C PRO A 153 -3.21 12.29 -19.59
N ASN A 154 -3.23 11.33 -20.52
CA ASN A 154 -4.41 10.95 -21.28
C ASN A 154 -5.25 9.85 -20.61
N ASN A 155 -4.81 9.27 -19.48
CA ASN A 155 -5.59 8.24 -18.79
C ASN A 155 -6.42 8.85 -17.64
N THR A 156 -7.66 9.22 -17.95
CA THR A 156 -8.59 9.83 -17.00
C THR A 156 -8.85 8.95 -15.79
N ASP A 157 -8.99 7.64 -15.97
CA ASP A 157 -9.34 6.72 -14.87
C ASP A 157 -8.18 6.61 -13.87
N LEU A 158 -6.94 6.50 -14.37
CA LEU A 158 -5.75 6.57 -13.52
C LEU A 158 -5.68 7.88 -12.75
N ARG A 159 -5.96 9.02 -13.39
CA ARG A 159 -5.95 10.34 -12.74
C ARG A 159 -7.01 10.46 -11.64
N LEU A 160 -8.16 9.80 -11.79
CA LEU A 160 -9.21 9.79 -10.76
C LEU A 160 -8.89 8.82 -9.62
N ALA A 161 -8.21 7.71 -9.92
CA ALA A 161 -7.88 6.68 -8.94
C ALA A 161 -6.53 6.88 -8.26
N LEU A 162 -5.68 7.78 -8.75
CA LEU A 162 -4.34 8.09 -8.25
C LEU A 162 -4.18 9.60 -8.06
N GLY A 163 -3.03 10.03 -7.57
CA GLY A 163 -2.68 11.43 -7.38
C GLY A 163 -3.09 12.03 -6.04
N ALA A 164 -2.55 13.22 -5.78
CA ALA A 164 -2.67 13.90 -4.50
C ALA A 164 -4.12 14.25 -4.14
N GLU A 165 -4.95 14.60 -5.13
CA GLU A 165 -6.36 14.95 -4.89
C GLU A 165 -7.16 13.74 -4.38
N ASN A 166 -7.09 12.59 -5.07
CA ASN A 166 -7.80 11.40 -4.61
C ASN A 166 -7.19 10.86 -3.30
N ALA A 167 -5.87 10.88 -3.13
CA ALA A 167 -5.23 10.52 -1.87
C ALA A 167 -5.72 11.39 -0.69
N TRP A 168 -5.81 12.70 -0.89
CA TRP A 168 -6.35 13.63 0.10
C TRP A 168 -7.82 13.34 0.43
N GLN A 169 -8.66 13.14 -0.58
CA GLN A 169 -10.09 12.81 -0.39
C GLN A 169 -10.28 11.54 0.45
N GLN A 170 -9.44 10.51 0.26
CA GLN A 170 -9.52 9.29 1.06
C GLN A 170 -9.10 9.52 2.53
N ILE A 171 -8.06 10.32 2.75
CA ILE A 171 -7.61 10.69 4.10
C ILE A 171 -8.67 11.54 4.82
N GLU A 172 -9.22 12.54 4.13
CA GLU A 172 -10.25 13.44 4.67
C GLU A 172 -11.53 12.66 5.02
N LEU A 173 -11.99 11.77 4.13
CA LEU A 173 -13.14 10.92 4.40
C LEU A 173 -12.97 10.06 5.67
N LEU A 174 -11.80 9.44 5.83
CA LEU A 174 -11.48 8.67 7.02
C LEU A 174 -11.37 9.56 8.25
N ALA A 175 -10.79 10.75 8.15
CA ALA A 175 -10.71 11.69 9.25
C ALA A 175 -12.12 12.12 9.70
N ASP A 176 -12.98 12.53 8.77
CA ASP A 176 -14.34 13.01 9.06
C ASP A 176 -15.20 11.94 9.72
N ILE A 177 -15.13 10.69 9.25
CA ILE A 177 -15.93 9.59 9.80
C ILE A 177 -15.32 9.06 11.09
N CYS A 178 -14.01 8.84 11.14
CA CYS A 178 -13.36 8.11 12.24
C CYS A 178 -12.96 9.00 13.42
N GLN A 179 -13.09 10.32 13.34
CA GLN A 179 -12.66 11.22 14.41
C GLN A 179 -13.51 11.11 15.67
N LYS A 180 -12.82 11.08 16.80
CA LYS A 180 -13.40 11.16 18.15
C LYS A 180 -13.24 12.57 18.72
N PRO A 181 -14.06 12.95 19.72
CA PRO A 181 -13.92 14.24 20.41
C PRO A 181 -12.53 14.49 21.04
N SER A 182 -11.74 13.44 21.28
CA SER A 182 -10.36 13.56 21.78
C SER A 182 -9.35 14.00 20.71
N GLY A 183 -9.75 14.10 19.44
CA GLY A 183 -8.87 14.36 18.30
C GLY A 183 -8.17 13.11 17.75
N LEU A 184 -8.41 11.92 18.33
CA LEU A 184 -7.91 10.65 17.80
C LEU A 184 -8.89 10.06 16.79
N LEU A 185 -8.39 9.24 15.87
CA LEU A 185 -9.19 8.49 14.91
C LEU A 185 -9.35 7.03 15.38
N VAL A 186 -10.52 6.43 15.17
CA VAL A 186 -10.68 4.96 15.21
C VAL A 186 -10.12 4.32 13.93
N HIS A 187 -9.73 3.06 13.98
CA HIS A 187 -8.94 2.39 12.93
C HIS A 187 -9.70 2.30 11.60
N GLY A 188 -11.02 2.17 11.61
CA GLY A 188 -11.82 2.11 10.38
C GLY A 188 -13.32 2.26 10.59
N TYR A 189 -14.07 2.15 9.50
CA TYR A 189 -15.53 2.21 9.52
C TYR A 189 -16.18 1.22 8.55
N ASP A 190 -17.42 0.84 8.88
CA ASP A 190 -18.30 0.05 8.04
C ASP A 190 -19.55 0.90 7.73
N PRO A 191 -19.73 1.39 6.49
CA PRO A 191 -20.88 2.22 6.15
C PRO A 191 -22.21 1.44 6.17
N SER A 192 -22.16 0.11 6.11
CA SER A 192 -23.35 -0.74 6.18
C SER A 192 -23.78 -1.09 7.60
N PHE A 193 -22.94 -0.79 8.60
CA PHE A 193 -23.12 -1.20 10.00
C PHE A 193 -23.34 -2.72 10.18
N ALA A 194 -22.91 -3.55 9.22
CA ALA A 194 -23.12 -4.99 9.25
C ALA A 194 -22.26 -5.66 10.33
N HIS A 195 -21.03 -5.19 10.52
CA HIS A 195 -20.06 -5.75 11.45
C HIS A 195 -20.41 -5.43 12.91
N LYS A 196 -20.20 -6.39 13.81
CA LYS A 196 -20.57 -6.28 15.24
C LYS A 196 -19.97 -5.04 15.92
N TRP A 197 -18.73 -4.70 15.58
CA TRP A 197 -18.03 -3.53 16.12
C TRP A 197 -18.60 -2.22 15.59
N ALA A 198 -19.18 -2.21 14.39
CA ALA A 198 -19.74 -1.02 13.75
C ALA A 198 -21.18 -0.70 14.20
N ARG A 199 -22.00 -1.72 14.51
CA ARG A 199 -23.45 -1.59 14.78
C ARG A 199 -23.85 -0.51 15.77
N SER A 200 -23.04 -0.27 16.80
CA SER A 200 -23.31 0.72 17.83
C SER A 200 -22.48 2.00 17.69
N SER A 201 -21.64 2.09 16.65
CA SER A 201 -20.82 3.26 16.42
C SER A 201 -21.56 4.33 15.65
N LYS A 202 -21.23 5.60 15.96
CA LYS A 202 -21.62 6.77 15.17
C LYS A 202 -20.48 7.27 14.27
N ASN A 203 -19.24 6.81 14.49
CA ASN A 203 -18.01 7.40 13.96
C ASN A 203 -16.98 6.33 13.53
N GLY A 204 -17.39 5.20 12.94
CA GLY A 204 -16.49 4.04 12.74
C GLY A 204 -16.09 3.37 14.06
N ALA A 205 -15.47 2.19 14.03
CA ALA A 205 -15.08 1.53 15.28
C ALA A 205 -13.94 0.54 15.05
N ILE A 206 -13.32 0.19 16.19
CA ILE A 206 -12.02 -0.48 16.37
C ILE A 206 -11.10 -0.13 15.25
#